data_AF-A0A6N3E3J8-F1
#
_entry.id   AF-A0A6N3E3J8-F1
#
_cell.length_a   1.000
_cell.length_b   1.000
_cell.length_c   1.000
_cell.angle_alpha   90.00
_cell.angle_beta   90.00
_cell.angle_gamma   90.00
#
_symmetry.space_group_name_H-M   'P 1'
#
loop_
_entity.id
_entity.type
_entity.pdbx_description
1 polymer ?
#
loop_
_entity_poly.entity_id
_entity_poly.type
_entity_poly.pdbx_seq_one_letter_code
_entity_poly.pdbx_strand_id
1 'polypeptide(L)'
;MNRYDVKVPASFWKTLVVLKPKYSHAEYVEVVNAVKGCIDELGRTGMIEESGWDDHVLVHPPYSDGKHREAHTYDDDVLVVYYIRERNRRIRMVGVFDHENIPHS
;
A
#
# COMPACT_ATOMS: atom_id res chain seq x y z
N MET A 1 -14.88 -9.36 15.57
CA MET A 1 -14.80 -8.42 14.43
C MET A 1 -14.45 -9.20 13.18
N ASN A 2 -15.24 -9.11 12.12
CA ASN A 2 -14.92 -9.76 10.84
C ASN A 2 -13.76 -9.01 10.18
N ARG A 3 -12.65 -9.69 9.88
CA ARG A 3 -11.48 -9.12 9.20
C ARG A 3 -11.72 -9.02 7.68
N TYR A 4 -10.96 -8.17 7.01
CA TYR A 4 -10.89 -8.15 5.55
C TYR A 4 -10.01 -9.30 5.03
N ASP A 5 -10.40 -9.90 3.90
CA ASP A 5 -9.59 -10.86 3.16
C ASP A 5 -8.55 -10.08 2.33
N VAL A 6 -7.31 -9.99 2.83
CA VAL A 6 -6.23 -9.30 2.13
C VAL A 6 -5.48 -10.28 1.23
N LYS A 7 -5.39 -9.95 -0.06
CA LYS A 7 -4.61 -10.71 -1.04
C LYS A 7 -3.34 -9.94 -1.39
N VAL A 8 -2.19 -10.52 -1.04
CA VAL A 8 -0.87 -9.97 -1.33
C VAL A 8 -0.18 -10.85 -2.37
N PRO A 9 -0.25 -10.53 -3.67
CA PRO A 9 0.41 -11.31 -4.70
C PRO A 9 1.93 -11.15 -4.61
N ALA A 10 2.70 -12.12 -5.13
CA ALA A 10 4.16 -11.99 -5.18
C ALA A 10 4.64 -10.78 -5.99
N SER A 11 3.85 -10.33 -6.97
CA SER A 11 4.12 -9.11 -7.75
C SER A 11 4.15 -7.85 -6.88
N PHE A 12 3.36 -7.79 -5.81
CA PHE A 12 3.38 -6.68 -4.85
C PHE A 12 4.78 -6.53 -4.26
N TRP A 13 5.36 -7.59 -3.69
CA TRP A 13 6.69 -7.53 -3.09
C TRP A 13 7.81 -7.26 -4.11
N LYS A 14 7.61 -7.67 -5.37
CA LYS A 14 8.57 -7.35 -6.44
C LYS A 14 8.70 -5.84 -6.68
N THR A 15 7.62 -5.08 -6.51
CA THR A 15 7.68 -3.60 -6.63
C THR A 15 8.48 -2.98 -5.50
N LEU A 16 8.31 -3.44 -4.26
CA LEU A 16 9.11 -2.96 -3.12
C LEU A 16 10.63 -3.19 -3.31
N VAL A 17 11.02 -4.31 -3.93
CA VAL A 17 12.45 -4.60 -4.21
C VAL A 17 13.09 -3.53 -5.11
N VAL A 18 12.32 -2.88 -5.98
CA VAL A 18 12.81 -1.79 -6.85
C VAL A 18 13.27 -0.58 -6.02
N LEU A 19 12.65 -0.35 -4.86
CA LEU A 19 13.00 0.76 -3.97
C LEU A 19 14.30 0.51 -3.19
N LYS A 20 14.74 -0.74 -3.07
CA LYS A 20 15.89 -1.13 -2.24
C LYS A 20 17.16 -0.26 -2.44
N PRO A 21 17.55 0.14 -3.66
CA PRO A 21 18.74 0.99 -3.85
C PRO A 21 18.63 2.40 -3.27
N LYS A 22 17.41 2.89 -2.97
CA LYS A 22 17.17 4.22 -2.38
C LYS A 22 17.40 4.28 -0.88
N TYR A 23 17.47 3.13 -0.21
CA TYR A 23 17.51 3.01 1.24
C TYR A 23 18.75 2.25 1.70
N SER A 24 19.30 2.65 2.85
CA SER A 24 20.24 1.79 3.57
C SER A 24 19.56 0.48 3.99
N HIS A 25 20.34 -0.51 4.41
CA HIS A 25 19.78 -1.78 4.88
C HIS A 25 18.82 -1.59 6.07
N ALA A 26 19.17 -0.70 7.01
CA ALA A 26 18.35 -0.43 8.19
C ALA A 26 17.03 0.25 7.80
N GLU A 27 17.09 1.31 6.98
CA GLU A 27 15.89 2.00 6.48
C GLU A 27 15.00 1.04 5.67
N TYR A 28 15.59 0.20 4.82
CA TYR A 28 14.81 -0.77 4.05
C TYR A 28 14.08 -1.80 4.93
N VAL A 29 14.65 -2.17 6.09
CA VAL A 29 13.95 -3.01 7.08
C VAL A 29 12.78 -2.26 7.70
N GLU A 30 12.94 -0.98 8.03
CA GLU A 30 11.84 -0.14 8.54
C GLU A 30 10.73 0.05 7.50
N VAL A 31 11.08 0.29 6.23
CA VAL A 31 10.13 0.31 5.11
C VAL A 31 9.33 -0.99 5.04
N VAL A 32 10.00 -2.15 5.09
CA VAL A 32 9.32 -3.46 5.07
C VAL A 32 8.38 -3.61 6.28
N ASN A 33 8.77 -3.13 7.45
CA ASN A 33 7.95 -3.19 8.65
C ASN A 33 6.72 -2.28 8.55
N ALA A 34 6.88 -1.06 8.03
CA ALA A 34 5.78 -0.13 7.77
C ALA A 34 4.77 -0.71 6.78
N VAL A 35 5.24 -1.27 5.66
CA VAL A 35 4.39 -1.94 4.66
C VAL A 35 3.60 -3.11 5.27
N LYS A 36 4.23 -3.92 6.12
CA LYS A 36 3.54 -5.01 6.84
C LYS A 36 2.51 -4.48 7.82
N GLY A 37 2.83 -3.43 8.56
CA GLY A 37 1.88 -2.75 9.45
C GLY A 37 0.64 -2.27 8.69
N CYS A 38 0.83 -1.71 7.49
CA CYS A 38 -0.25 -1.27 6.61
C CYS A 38 -1.16 -2.41 6.18
N ILE A 39 -0.59 -3.53 5.72
CA ILE A 39 -1.34 -4.73 5.38
C ILE A 39 -2.15 -5.26 6.58
N ASP A 40 -1.53 -5.26 7.77
CA ASP A 40 -2.16 -5.77 8.99
C ASP A 40 -3.30 -4.87 9.48
N GLU A 41 -3.13 -3.54 9.44
CA GLU A 41 -4.19 -2.57 9.74
C GLU A 41 -5.36 -2.71 8.77
N LEU A 42 -5.09 -2.64 7.46
CA LEU A 42 -6.10 -2.84 6.41
C LEU A 42 -6.84 -4.17 6.57
N GLY A 43 -6.14 -5.24 6.99
CA GLY A 43 -6.76 -6.52 7.27
C GLY A 43 -7.72 -6.50 8.47
N ARG A 44 -7.46 -5.67 9.48
CA ARG A 44 -8.30 -5.54 10.68
C ARG A 44 -9.51 -4.65 10.45
N THR A 45 -9.30 -3.47 9.90
CA THR A 45 -10.27 -2.36 9.86
C THR A 45 -10.90 -2.20 8.47
N GLY A 46 -10.14 -2.49 7.42
CA GLY A 46 -10.50 -2.20 6.02
C GLY A 46 -10.10 -0.81 5.53
N MET A 47 -9.48 -0.01 6.39
CA MET A 47 -9.13 1.39 6.16
C MET A 47 -7.99 1.80 7.09
N ILE A 48 -7.28 2.87 6.75
CA ILE A 48 -6.26 3.39 7.66
C ILE A 48 -6.91 4.37 8.65
N GLU A 49 -6.83 4.07 9.94
CA GLU A 49 -7.43 4.85 11.04
C GLU A 49 -6.48 5.01 12.24
N GLU A 50 -5.66 3.99 12.53
CA GLU A 50 -4.84 3.91 13.74
C GLU A 50 -3.45 4.52 13.53
N SER A 51 -2.82 4.22 12.39
CA SER A 51 -1.49 4.74 12.08
C SER A 51 -1.49 6.20 11.64
N GLY A 52 -2.62 6.68 11.08
CA GLY A 52 -2.74 8.00 10.51
C GLY A 52 -1.96 8.20 9.20
N TRP A 53 -1.58 7.11 8.50
CA TRP A 53 -1.02 7.25 7.16
C TRP A 53 -2.02 7.96 6.25
N ASP A 54 -1.51 8.86 5.42
CA ASP A 54 -2.30 9.74 4.55
C ASP A 54 -2.97 8.95 3.41
N ASP A 55 -4.00 8.18 3.77
CA ASP A 55 -4.70 7.27 2.88
C ASP A 55 -5.76 7.99 2.05
N HIS A 56 -5.58 7.96 0.74
CA HIS A 56 -6.51 8.61 -0.18
C HIS A 56 -6.69 7.84 -1.50
N VAL A 57 -7.74 8.22 -2.23
CA VAL A 57 -8.06 7.61 -3.52
C VAL A 57 -7.08 8.08 -4.56
N LEU A 58 -6.55 7.15 -5.36
CA LEU A 58 -5.74 7.47 -6.52
C LEU A 58 -6.59 8.18 -7.58
N VAL A 59 -6.20 9.40 -7.94
CA VAL A 59 -6.96 10.27 -8.87
C VAL A 59 -6.45 10.25 -10.31
N HIS A 60 -5.31 9.60 -10.55
CA HIS A 60 -4.69 9.52 -11.88
C HIS A 60 -4.88 8.13 -12.53
N PRO A 61 -5.11 8.05 -13.86
CA PRO A 61 -5.09 6.79 -14.60
C PRO A 61 -3.73 6.05 -14.42
N PRO A 62 -3.72 4.70 -14.44
CA PRO A 62 -4.83 3.79 -14.71
C PRO A 62 -5.73 3.50 -13.49
N TYR A 63 -5.47 4.14 -12.35
CA TYR A 63 -6.08 3.81 -11.06
C TYR A 63 -7.23 4.72 -10.61
N SER A 64 -7.57 5.75 -11.40
CA SER A 64 -8.69 6.67 -11.16
C SER A 64 -10.07 6.02 -11.32
N ASP A 65 -10.37 4.98 -10.53
CA ASP A 65 -11.63 4.22 -10.55
C ASP A 65 -12.43 4.32 -9.25
N GLY A 66 -11.98 5.15 -8.30
CA GLY A 66 -12.61 5.35 -6.99
C GLY A 66 -12.39 4.20 -6.00
N LYS A 67 -11.58 3.19 -6.34
CA LYS A 67 -11.37 1.98 -5.53
C LYS A 67 -9.91 1.67 -5.29
N HIS A 68 -9.02 2.15 -6.15
CA HIS A 68 -7.60 2.16 -5.86
C HIS A 68 -7.28 3.32 -4.93
N ARG A 69 -6.47 3.01 -3.92
CA ARG A 69 -6.03 3.93 -2.89
C ARG A 69 -4.54 3.79 -2.69
N GLU A 70 -3.93 4.85 -2.19
CA GLU A 70 -2.55 4.86 -1.75
C GLU A 70 -2.47 5.34 -0.31
N ALA A 71 -1.59 4.72 0.46
CA ALA A 71 -1.25 5.14 1.82
C ALA A 71 0.24 5.45 1.89
N HIS A 72 0.58 6.62 2.44
CA HIS A 72 1.94 7.07 2.68
C HIS A 72 2.48 6.44 3.96
N THR A 73 3.34 5.42 3.82
CA THR A 73 3.68 4.51 4.94
C THR A 73 5.03 4.76 5.60
N TYR A 74 6.01 5.34 4.89
CA TYR A 74 7.34 5.60 5.42
C TYR A 74 7.92 6.89 4.80
N ASP A 75 8.31 7.84 5.65
CA ASP A 75 8.85 9.16 5.31
C ASP A 75 8.10 9.88 4.18
N ASP A 76 6.79 9.64 4.09
CA ASP A 76 5.88 10.04 3.02
C ASP A 76 6.24 9.56 1.60
N ASP A 77 7.42 8.98 1.36
CA ASP A 77 7.90 8.58 0.03
C ASP A 77 7.61 7.12 -0.33
N VAL A 78 7.13 6.31 0.63
CA VAL A 78 6.71 4.92 0.37
C VAL A 78 5.20 4.80 0.32
N LEU A 79 4.70 4.57 -0.89
CA LEU A 79 3.28 4.49 -1.23
C LEU A 79 2.83 3.03 -1.31
N VAL A 80 1.96 2.60 -0.40
CA VAL A 80 1.31 1.29 -0.50
C VAL A 80 0.02 1.44 -1.28
N VAL A 81 -0.01 0.86 -2.48
CA VAL A 81 -1.19 0.91 -3.37
C VAL A 81 -2.01 -0.36 -3.23
N TYR A 82 -3.31 -0.18 -3.04
CA TYR A 82 -4.26 -1.29 -2.88
C TYR A 82 -5.61 -0.98 -3.53
N TYR A 83 -6.35 -2.05 -3.82
CA TYR A 83 -7.71 -2.00 -4.34
C TYR A 83 -8.69 -2.55 -3.30
N ILE A 84 -9.71 -1.77 -2.94
CA ILE A 84 -10.76 -2.21 -2.03
C ILE A 84 -12.01 -2.70 -2.77
N ARG A 85 -12.54 -3.84 -2.33
CA ARG A 85 -13.84 -4.37 -2.73
C ARG A 85 -14.73 -4.52 -1.51
N GLU A 86 -15.50 -3.49 -1.22
CA GLU A 86 -16.36 -3.40 -0.04
C GLU A 86 -17.38 -4.55 0.04
N ARG A 87 -18.06 -4.85 -1.08
CA ARG A 87 -19.15 -5.85 -1.14
C ARG A 87 -18.79 -7.22 -0.53
N ASN A 88 -17.52 -7.63 -0.61
CA ASN A 88 -17.05 -8.90 -0.05
C ASN A 88 -15.88 -8.73 0.91
N ARG A 89 -15.66 -7.51 1.42
CA ARG A 89 -14.59 -7.17 2.37
C ARG A 89 -13.23 -7.72 1.94
N ARG A 90 -12.88 -7.51 0.68
CA ARG A 90 -11.60 -7.97 0.11
C ARG A 90 -10.73 -6.78 -0.23
N ILE A 91 -9.47 -6.86 0.14
CA ILE A 91 -8.43 -5.93 -0.28
C ILE A 91 -7.43 -6.69 -1.14
N ARG A 92 -7.02 -6.08 -2.25
CA ARG A 92 -5.96 -6.62 -3.11
C ARG A 92 -4.81 -5.63 -3.10
N MET A 93 -3.66 -6.06 -2.61
CA MET A 93 -2.45 -5.27 -2.66
C MET A 93 -1.94 -5.23 -4.11
N VAL A 94 -1.65 -4.03 -4.61
CA VAL A 94 -1.26 -3.79 -6.01
C VAL A 94 0.26 -3.70 -6.11
N GLY A 95 0.86 -2.74 -5.39
CA GLY A 95 2.31 -2.58 -5.31
C GLY A 95 2.72 -1.64 -4.19
N VAL A 96 4.03 -1.51 -4.00
CA VAL A 96 4.69 -0.50 -3.20
C VAL A 96 5.54 0.33 -4.14
N PHE A 97 5.35 1.63 -4.10
CA PHE A 97 5.95 2.58 -5.01
C PHE A 97 6.52 3.78 -4.25
N ASP A 98 7.18 4.64 -4.99
CA ASP A 98 7.40 6.03 -4.61
C ASP A 98 6.71 6.93 -5.63
N HIS A 99 6.78 8.23 -5.41
CA HIS A 99 6.17 9.24 -6.30
C HIS A 99 6.75 9.23 -7.73
N GLU A 100 7.93 8.67 -7.95
CA GLU A 100 8.59 8.64 -9.25
C GLU A 100 8.21 7.41 -10.08
N ASN A 101 7.89 6.29 -9.43
CA ASN A 101 7.68 4.99 -10.10
C ASN A 101 6.28 4.40 -9.94
N ILE A 102 5.42 5.03 -9.14
CA ILE A 102 4.01 4.70 -9.15
C ILE A 102 3.46 4.91 -10.58
N PRO A 103 2.63 3.99 -11.11
CA PRO A 103 2.05 4.16 -12.43
C PRO A 103 1.06 5.34 -12.46
N HIS A 104 1.60 6.52 -12.74
CA HIS A 104 0.91 7.68 -13.28
C HIS A 104 1.56 7.93 -14.63
N SER A 105 0.79 7.84 -15.71
CA SER A 105 1.31 8.22 -17.03
C SER A 105 1.84 9.66 -17.02
#